data_AF-A0A1X6ZS53-F1
#
_entry.id   AF-A0A1X6ZS53-F1
#
_cell.length_a   1.000
_cell.length_b   1.000
_cell.length_c   1.000
_cell.angle_alpha   90.00
_cell.angle_beta   90.00
_cell.angle_gamma   90.00
#
_symmetry.space_group_name_H-M   'P 1'
#
loop_
_entity.id
_entity.type
_entity.pdbx_description
1 polymer ?
#
loop_
_entity_poly.entity_id
_entity_poly.type
_entity_poly.pdbx_seq_one_letter_code
_entity_poly.pdbx_strand_id
1 'polypeptide(L)'
;MSNALALASVTAVLMDRLNDGLSNANLDAMGLISVTAQPPDRITDEDSDNTNRLNIYMWNASRNTGWANERLPARNTEGARLDSPYLALDMQFILTATGDMDLNAEILLGYGMQVLHEMPVLTREVIRTSLGGVTPPVDASLLPPALQAILASDLADQFEQIRITPAQADPDHPLKLEGLSNLWSAFSAPLRASALYHVSCVLIESRTPVRSALPVLTLGGRTSQLRSPTITRISRLAGGAGTARDLTGSIDPGAWIAIEGSALAADLMRIRLGDRILAVVPANASNARVDVQLPTDIRAGLTLLQIEHLFTPEGGGANRLWEMSNAWPLVVNPQLAGHVVNGAQASGRFSGTVAATMSHPVGADQVAALLFNPIAGSITDAFSVRCRSRATDGMNVIADLSDIPADNYLIRVEIGGAASALTMGAMGFDGPVADLAP
;
A
#
# COMPACT_ATOMS: atom_id res chain seq x y z
N MET A 1 -31.26 -1.93 16.43
CA MET A 1 -30.04 -2.72 16.69
C MET A 1 -29.76 -2.74 18.18
N SER A 2 -29.41 -3.93 18.67
CA SER A 2 -29.20 -4.21 20.09
C SER A 2 -27.94 -3.55 20.65
N ASN A 3 -27.99 -3.20 21.94
CA ASN A 3 -26.84 -2.68 22.68
C ASN A 3 -26.23 -3.73 23.61
N ALA A 4 -25.29 -3.33 24.47
CA ALA A 4 -24.58 -4.22 25.39
C ALA A 4 -25.50 -5.01 26.35
N LEU A 5 -26.75 -4.59 26.55
CA LEU A 5 -27.72 -5.25 27.43
C LEU A 5 -28.40 -6.45 26.76
N ALA A 6 -28.10 -6.71 25.48
CA ALA A 6 -28.68 -7.80 24.71
C ALA A 6 -28.51 -9.18 25.37
N LEU A 7 -27.33 -9.48 25.93
CA LEU A 7 -27.09 -10.79 26.58
C LEU A 7 -28.00 -10.99 27.78
N ALA A 8 -28.10 -9.99 28.66
CA ALA A 8 -28.98 -10.03 29.82
C ALA A 8 -30.46 -10.14 29.41
N SER A 9 -30.81 -9.48 28.30
CA SER A 9 -32.17 -9.51 27.73
C SER A 9 -32.54 -10.89 27.20
N VAL A 10 -31.61 -11.58 26.53
CA VAL A 10 -31.81 -12.97 26.09
C VAL A 10 -32.06 -13.88 27.29
N THR A 11 -31.22 -13.78 28.33
CA THR A 11 -31.40 -14.60 29.55
C THR A 11 -32.74 -14.30 30.23
N ALA A 12 -33.14 -13.03 30.31
CA ALA A 12 -34.44 -12.64 30.89
C ALA A 12 -35.62 -13.20 30.09
N VAL A 13 -35.57 -13.14 28.75
CA VAL A 13 -36.60 -13.73 27.88
C VAL A 13 -36.67 -15.25 28.08
N LEU A 14 -35.52 -15.93 28.17
CA LEU A 14 -35.50 -17.37 28.41
C LEU A 14 -36.10 -17.75 29.77
N MET A 15 -35.76 -17.01 30.84
CA MET A 15 -36.35 -17.23 32.17
C MET A 15 -37.87 -17.02 32.16
N ASP A 16 -38.34 -15.94 31.55
CA ASP A 16 -39.77 -15.63 31.43
C ASP A 16 -40.51 -16.74 30.68
N ARG A 17 -39.97 -17.20 29.55
CA ARG A 17 -40.58 -18.30 28.76
C ARG A 17 -40.59 -19.63 29.49
N LEU A 18 -39.53 -19.96 30.23
CA LEU A 18 -39.48 -21.15 31.07
C LEU A 18 -40.51 -21.05 32.22
N ASN A 19 -40.64 -19.87 32.85
CA ASN A 19 -41.60 -19.65 33.92
C ASN A 19 -43.06 -19.75 33.43
N ASP A 20 -43.36 -19.13 32.29
CA ASP A 20 -44.67 -19.24 31.62
C ASP A 20 -44.97 -20.70 31.26
N GLY A 21 -43.99 -21.41 30.67
CA GLY A 21 -44.13 -22.81 30.27
C GLY A 21 -44.40 -23.76 31.44
N LEU A 22 -43.66 -23.59 32.55
CA LEU A 22 -43.86 -24.39 33.76
C LEU A 22 -45.20 -24.07 34.45
N SER A 23 -45.63 -22.81 34.45
CA SER A 23 -46.93 -22.40 34.99
C SER A 23 -48.09 -23.04 34.20
N ASN A 24 -47.97 -23.11 32.88
CA ASN A 24 -48.98 -23.74 32.01
C ASN A 24 -49.04 -25.27 32.13
N ALA A 25 -47.98 -25.91 32.62
CA ALA A 25 -47.93 -27.36 32.82
C ALA A 25 -48.69 -27.85 34.07
N ASN A 26 -49.25 -26.93 34.89
CA ASN A 26 -50.03 -27.23 36.10
C ASN A 26 -49.30 -28.19 37.08
N LEU A 27 -48.04 -27.87 37.40
CA LEU A 27 -47.17 -28.67 38.27
C LEU A 27 -47.41 -28.42 39.77
N ASP A 28 -48.60 -27.98 40.16
CA ASP A 28 -48.94 -27.56 41.54
C ASP A 28 -48.67 -28.66 42.59
N ALA A 29 -48.79 -29.92 42.18
CA ALA A 29 -48.51 -31.09 43.03
C ALA A 29 -47.03 -31.23 43.43
N MET A 30 -46.13 -30.54 42.73
CA MET A 30 -44.69 -30.57 43.00
C MET A 30 -44.27 -29.53 44.06
N GLY A 31 -45.16 -28.62 44.48
CA GLY A 31 -44.83 -27.56 45.44
C GLY A 31 -44.27 -26.30 44.77
N LEU A 32 -43.50 -25.51 45.51
CA LEU A 32 -42.97 -24.24 45.02
C LEU A 32 -41.92 -24.46 43.93
N ILE A 33 -42.15 -23.87 42.74
CA ILE A 33 -41.23 -23.92 41.60
C ILE A 33 -40.64 -22.54 41.37
N SER A 34 -39.33 -22.48 41.15
CA SER A 34 -38.62 -21.23 40.86
C SER A 34 -37.71 -21.36 39.64
N VAL A 35 -37.77 -20.39 38.74
CA VAL A 35 -36.86 -20.27 37.59
C VAL A 35 -35.77 -19.26 37.89
N THR A 36 -34.51 -19.65 37.75
CA THR A 36 -33.36 -18.81 38.07
C THR A 36 -32.32 -18.82 36.94
N ALA A 37 -31.40 -17.86 36.96
CA ALA A 37 -30.25 -17.81 36.06
C ALA A 37 -28.95 -17.52 36.83
N GLN A 38 -28.76 -18.23 37.94
CA GLN A 38 -27.58 -18.10 38.79
C GLN A 38 -26.47 -19.08 38.39
N PRO A 39 -25.20 -18.73 38.66
CA PRO A 39 -24.11 -19.69 38.66
C PRO A 39 -24.43 -20.95 39.50
N PRO A 40 -24.09 -22.17 39.04
CA PRO A 40 -24.45 -23.40 39.74
C PRO A 40 -23.93 -23.53 41.18
N ASP A 41 -22.80 -22.90 41.53
CA ASP A 41 -22.23 -22.86 42.88
C ASP A 41 -23.10 -22.11 43.89
N ARG A 42 -23.91 -21.16 43.42
CA ARG A 42 -24.82 -20.38 44.26
C ARG A 42 -26.15 -21.06 44.52
N ILE A 43 -26.38 -22.22 43.90
CA ILE A 43 -27.62 -22.99 44.06
C ILE A 43 -27.38 -24.01 45.17
N THR A 44 -27.46 -23.53 46.42
CA THR A 44 -27.35 -24.36 47.62
C THR A 44 -28.68 -25.03 47.95
N ASP A 45 -28.61 -26.30 48.37
CA ASP A 45 -29.75 -27.07 48.85
C ASP A 45 -30.09 -26.74 50.34
N GLU A 46 -29.37 -25.78 50.96
CA GLU A 46 -29.50 -25.38 52.37
C GLU A 46 -30.57 -24.31 52.64
N ASP A 47 -31.20 -23.74 51.60
CA ASP A 47 -32.36 -22.89 51.80
C ASP A 47 -33.52 -23.76 52.29
N SER A 48 -34.00 -23.52 53.51
CA SER A 48 -35.06 -24.26 54.21
C SER A 48 -36.44 -24.29 53.51
N ASP A 49 -36.53 -23.78 52.29
CA ASP A 49 -37.70 -23.84 51.44
C ASP A 49 -37.48 -24.97 50.44
N ASN A 50 -38.09 -26.13 50.67
CA ASN A 50 -38.23 -27.30 49.78
C ASN A 50 -38.70 -26.90 48.36
N THR A 51 -37.85 -26.20 47.61
CA THR A 51 -38.19 -25.49 46.39
C THR A 51 -37.57 -26.23 45.23
N ASN A 52 -38.42 -26.62 44.31
CA ASN A 52 -38.03 -27.17 43.03
C ASN A 52 -37.49 -26.03 42.16
N ARG A 53 -36.25 -26.12 41.67
CA ARG A 53 -35.62 -25.04 40.90
C ARG A 53 -35.20 -25.51 39.53
N LEU A 54 -35.57 -24.73 38.52
CA LEU A 54 -35.03 -24.84 37.16
C LEU A 54 -34.10 -23.65 36.92
N ASN A 55 -32.84 -23.91 36.60
CA ASN A 55 -31.84 -22.86 36.43
C ASN A 55 -31.26 -22.86 35.02
N ILE A 56 -31.25 -21.70 34.37
CA ILE A 56 -30.63 -21.50 33.06
C ILE A 56 -29.45 -20.54 33.16
N TYR A 57 -28.23 -21.09 33.04
CA TYR A 57 -27.01 -20.33 33.23
C TYR A 57 -26.20 -20.18 31.94
N MET A 58 -25.85 -18.95 31.57
CA MET A 58 -24.93 -18.67 30.46
C MET A 58 -23.49 -18.88 30.93
N TRP A 59 -22.80 -19.89 30.40
CA TRP A 59 -21.43 -20.21 30.81
C TRP A 59 -20.37 -19.76 29.80
N ASN A 60 -20.75 -19.51 28.54
CA ASN A 60 -19.84 -19.03 27.52
C ASN A 60 -20.56 -18.11 26.52
N ALA A 61 -19.79 -17.18 25.94
CA ALA A 61 -20.19 -16.36 24.82
C ALA A 61 -19.06 -16.40 23.78
N SER A 62 -19.30 -17.04 22.65
CA SER A 62 -18.34 -17.18 21.57
C SER A 62 -18.67 -16.26 20.40
N ARG A 63 -17.67 -15.95 19.57
CA ARG A 63 -17.86 -15.18 18.34
C ARG A 63 -18.66 -15.98 17.32
N ASN A 64 -19.74 -15.39 16.79
CA ASN A 64 -20.50 -15.99 15.70
C ASN A 64 -19.76 -15.83 14.38
N THR A 65 -19.35 -16.94 13.76
CA THR A 65 -18.53 -16.92 12.53
C THR A 65 -19.31 -16.45 11.30
N GLY A 66 -20.63 -16.62 11.26
CA GLY A 66 -21.47 -16.22 10.15
C GLY A 66 -21.60 -14.71 9.99
N TRP A 67 -21.67 -13.97 11.11
CA TRP A 67 -21.94 -12.52 11.10
C TRP A 67 -20.73 -11.66 11.44
N ALA A 68 -19.70 -12.21 12.07
CA ALA A 68 -18.64 -11.39 12.62
C ALA A 68 -17.68 -10.77 11.58
N ASN A 69 -17.80 -11.13 10.31
CA ASN A 69 -17.05 -10.54 9.19
C ASN A 69 -17.93 -9.69 8.25
N GLU A 70 -19.21 -9.50 8.54
CA GLU A 70 -20.14 -8.73 7.69
C GLU A 70 -19.73 -7.26 7.57
N ARG A 71 -19.12 -6.70 8.62
CA ARG A 71 -18.64 -5.32 8.67
C ARG A 71 -17.21 -5.27 9.17
N LEU A 72 -16.39 -4.47 8.49
CA LEU A 72 -14.99 -4.27 8.87
C LEU A 72 -14.87 -3.13 9.88
N PRO A 73 -13.88 -3.17 10.80
CA PRO A 73 -13.57 -2.07 11.70
C PRO A 73 -12.85 -0.93 10.95
N ALA A 74 -13.49 -0.36 9.92
CA ALA A 74 -12.91 0.63 9.03
C ALA A 74 -12.65 1.95 9.75
N ARG A 75 -11.47 2.53 9.51
CA ARG A 75 -11.03 3.82 10.04
C ARG A 75 -10.44 4.69 8.94
N ASN A 76 -10.57 6.00 9.08
CA ASN A 76 -9.93 6.95 8.18
C ASN A 76 -8.44 7.13 8.53
N THR A 77 -7.73 7.94 7.74
CA THR A 77 -6.31 8.30 7.95
C THR A 77 -6.03 8.99 9.28
N GLU A 78 -7.02 9.65 9.87
CA GLU A 78 -6.96 10.29 11.20
C GLU A 78 -7.30 9.33 12.34
N GLY A 79 -7.59 8.05 12.05
CA GLY A 79 -7.99 7.04 13.03
C GLY A 79 -9.45 7.13 13.48
N ALA A 80 -10.26 8.05 12.93
CA ALA A 80 -11.68 8.14 13.20
C ALA A 80 -12.45 6.96 12.58
N ARG A 81 -13.51 6.52 13.27
CA ARG A 81 -14.33 5.39 12.86
C ARG A 81 -15.20 5.74 11.65
N LEU A 82 -15.10 4.92 10.59
CA LEU A 82 -15.91 5.03 9.37
C LEU A 82 -17.09 4.06 9.37
N ASP A 83 -16.95 2.92 10.04
CA ASP A 83 -18.00 1.90 10.15
C ASP A 83 -18.05 1.31 11.56
N SER A 84 -19.22 0.81 11.96
CA SER A 84 -19.47 0.18 13.25
C SER A 84 -19.69 -1.33 13.04
N PRO A 85 -18.64 -2.16 13.24
CA PRO A 85 -18.79 -3.60 13.09
C PRO A 85 -19.69 -4.19 14.19
N TYR A 86 -20.43 -5.24 13.85
CA TYR A 86 -21.23 -5.96 14.83
C TYR A 86 -20.35 -6.82 15.74
N LEU A 87 -20.60 -6.75 17.04
CA LEU A 87 -20.17 -7.79 17.96
C LEU A 87 -21.20 -8.91 17.89
N ALA A 88 -20.96 -9.85 16.98
CA ALA A 88 -21.82 -11.01 16.77
C ALA A 88 -21.41 -12.16 17.69
N LEU A 89 -22.33 -12.61 18.53
CA LEU A 89 -22.12 -13.57 19.60
C LEU A 89 -23.11 -14.72 19.51
N ASP A 90 -22.58 -15.90 19.85
CA ASP A 90 -23.33 -17.09 20.18
C ASP A 90 -23.20 -17.33 21.69
N MET A 91 -24.32 -17.57 22.35
CA MET A 91 -24.38 -17.76 23.80
C MET A 91 -24.62 -19.23 24.11
N GLN A 92 -23.79 -19.82 24.96
CA GLN A 92 -23.96 -21.19 25.42
C GLN A 92 -24.55 -21.21 26.83
N PHE A 93 -25.65 -21.93 26.96
CA PHE A 93 -26.41 -22.09 28.19
C PHE A 93 -26.35 -23.53 28.69
N ILE A 94 -26.40 -23.68 30.00
CA ILE A 94 -26.67 -24.95 30.67
C ILE A 94 -27.97 -24.80 31.45
N LEU A 95 -28.92 -25.69 31.18
CA LEU A 95 -30.17 -25.85 31.91
C LEU A 95 -29.94 -26.92 32.98
N THR A 96 -30.13 -26.60 34.25
CA THR A 96 -29.94 -27.51 35.37
C THR A 96 -31.22 -27.56 36.21
N ALA A 97 -31.58 -28.74 36.72
CA ALA A 97 -32.75 -28.92 37.56
C ALA A 97 -32.35 -29.44 38.95
N THR A 98 -33.02 -28.93 39.98
CA THR A 98 -32.95 -29.43 41.36
C THR A 98 -34.36 -29.67 41.87
N GLY A 99 -34.56 -30.78 42.57
CA GLY A 99 -35.84 -31.14 43.15
C GLY A 99 -35.69 -31.66 44.57
N ASP A 100 -36.72 -31.42 45.38
CA ASP A 100 -36.78 -31.83 46.79
C ASP A 100 -37.11 -33.34 46.97
N MET A 101 -37.94 -33.87 46.08
CA MET A 101 -38.36 -35.28 46.08
C MET A 101 -37.82 -36.04 44.87
N ASP A 102 -37.86 -37.37 44.96
CA ASP A 102 -37.54 -38.27 43.84
C ASP A 102 -38.31 -37.87 42.58
N LEU A 103 -37.61 -37.89 41.43
CA LEU A 103 -38.14 -37.57 40.10
C LEU A 103 -38.48 -36.08 39.86
N ASN A 104 -38.53 -35.22 40.88
CA ASN A 104 -38.88 -33.81 40.67
C ASN A 104 -37.90 -33.11 39.73
N ALA A 105 -36.59 -33.37 39.88
CA ALA A 105 -35.56 -32.77 39.05
C ALA A 105 -35.70 -33.22 37.58
N GLU A 106 -35.94 -34.51 37.33
CA GLU A 106 -36.13 -35.08 36.00
C GLU A 106 -37.41 -34.57 35.33
N ILE A 107 -38.50 -34.44 36.09
CA ILE A 107 -39.77 -33.89 35.60
C ILE A 107 -39.58 -32.43 35.16
N LEU A 108 -38.97 -31.59 36.02
CA LEU A 108 -38.70 -30.19 35.70
C LEU A 108 -37.77 -30.04 34.49
N LEU A 109 -36.72 -30.87 34.41
CA LEU A 109 -35.82 -30.86 33.28
C LEU A 109 -36.56 -31.23 31.98
N GLY A 110 -37.41 -32.26 32.02
CA GLY A 110 -38.22 -32.68 30.88
C GLY A 110 -39.12 -31.57 30.36
N TYR A 111 -39.88 -30.91 31.25
CA TYR A 111 -40.73 -29.77 30.86
C TYR A 111 -39.92 -28.58 30.36
N GLY A 112 -38.82 -28.23 31.03
CA GLY A 112 -37.93 -27.16 30.57
C GLY A 112 -37.36 -27.43 29.18
N MET A 113 -36.97 -28.68 28.90
CA MET A 113 -36.50 -29.08 27.59
C MET A 113 -37.60 -29.02 26.52
N GLN A 114 -38.82 -29.42 26.86
CA GLN A 114 -39.97 -29.33 25.97
C GLN A 114 -40.27 -27.87 25.59
N VAL A 115 -40.31 -26.96 26.58
CA VAL A 115 -40.56 -25.52 26.34
C VAL A 115 -39.53 -24.93 25.36
N LEU A 116 -38.25 -25.24 25.54
CA LEU A 116 -37.19 -24.76 24.64
C LEU A 116 -37.22 -25.44 23.26
N HIS A 117 -37.74 -26.68 23.17
CA HIS A 117 -37.89 -27.39 21.90
C HIS A 117 -39.06 -26.85 21.06
N GLU A 118 -40.17 -26.49 21.72
CA GLU A 118 -41.35 -25.89 21.08
C GLU A 118 -41.11 -24.44 20.66
N MET A 119 -40.10 -23.78 21.23
CA MET A 119 -39.70 -22.41 20.91
C MET A 119 -38.26 -22.34 20.34
N PRO A 120 -37.99 -22.90 19.15
CA PRO A 120 -36.65 -22.90 18.57
C PRO A 120 -36.21 -21.50 18.08
N VAL A 121 -37.13 -20.53 17.99
CA VAL A 121 -36.85 -19.16 17.56
C VAL A 121 -37.58 -18.18 18.48
N LEU A 122 -36.84 -17.24 19.06
CA LEU A 122 -37.38 -16.11 19.80
C LEU A 122 -37.90 -15.07 18.82
N THR A 123 -39.21 -15.06 18.63
CA THR A 123 -39.87 -14.07 17.79
C THR A 123 -39.81 -12.68 18.45
N ARG A 124 -39.91 -11.63 17.63
CA ARG A 124 -39.88 -10.24 18.12
C ARG A 124 -41.03 -9.94 19.07
N GLU A 125 -42.19 -10.56 18.84
CA GLU A 125 -43.35 -10.43 19.71
C GLU A 125 -43.08 -11.04 21.09
N VAL A 126 -42.53 -12.26 21.13
CA VAL A 126 -42.14 -12.91 22.39
C VAL A 126 -41.14 -12.07 23.16
N ILE A 127 -40.10 -11.55 22.49
CA ILE A 127 -39.09 -10.70 23.14
C ILE A 127 -39.75 -9.43 23.73
N ARG A 128 -40.64 -8.78 22.99
CA ARG A 128 -41.34 -7.58 23.48
C ARG A 128 -42.25 -7.89 24.65
N THR A 129 -43.00 -8.99 24.61
CA THR A 129 -43.90 -9.40 25.69
C THR A 129 -43.12 -9.76 26.96
N SER A 130 -42.05 -10.55 26.83
CA SER A 130 -41.18 -10.92 27.95
C SER A 130 -40.44 -9.74 28.57
N LEU A 131 -40.12 -8.71 27.77
CA LEU A 131 -39.48 -7.48 28.22
C LEU A 131 -40.50 -6.36 28.48
N GLY A 132 -41.69 -6.68 29.02
CA GLY A 132 -42.61 -5.66 29.56
C GLY A 132 -43.62 -5.06 28.59
N GLY A 133 -43.76 -5.56 27.36
CA GLY A 133 -44.82 -5.18 26.40
C GLY A 133 -44.81 -3.72 25.95
N VAL A 134 -45.78 -3.35 25.09
CA VAL A 134 -46.01 -1.96 24.62
C VAL A 134 -46.67 -1.09 25.72
N THR A 135 -47.20 -1.72 26.75
CA THR A 135 -47.78 -1.12 27.96
C THR A 135 -47.49 -2.08 29.12
N PRO A 136 -46.47 -1.83 29.94
CA PRO A 136 -46.20 -2.72 31.06
C PRO A 136 -47.36 -2.66 32.07
N PRO A 137 -47.87 -3.80 32.55
CA PRO A 137 -48.96 -3.84 33.54
C PRO A 137 -48.56 -3.27 34.91
N VAL A 138 -47.26 -3.05 35.12
CA VAL A 138 -46.65 -2.45 36.30
C VAL A 138 -45.81 -1.26 35.83
N ASP A 139 -45.91 -0.12 36.51
CA ASP A 139 -45.08 1.05 36.19
C ASP A 139 -43.60 0.64 36.19
N ALA A 140 -42.89 0.88 35.08
CA ALA A 140 -41.50 0.48 34.90
C ALA A 140 -40.59 1.04 36.01
N SER A 141 -40.99 2.14 36.65
CA SER A 141 -40.32 2.74 37.81
C SER A 141 -40.24 1.84 39.06
N LEU A 142 -41.11 0.82 39.15
CA LEU A 142 -41.22 -0.11 40.28
C LEU A 142 -40.41 -1.40 40.10
N LEU A 143 -39.86 -1.64 38.90
CA LEU A 143 -39.02 -2.81 38.64
C LEU A 143 -37.61 -2.64 39.25
N PRO A 144 -36.92 -3.74 39.60
CA PRO A 144 -35.51 -3.68 40.00
C PRO A 144 -34.65 -2.95 38.95
N PRO A 145 -33.64 -2.15 39.33
CA PRO A 145 -32.86 -1.32 38.40
C PRO A 145 -32.22 -2.10 37.23
N ALA A 146 -31.83 -3.35 37.47
CA ALA A 146 -31.29 -4.23 36.43
C ALA A 146 -32.34 -4.59 35.35
N LEU A 147 -33.59 -4.80 35.75
CA LEU A 147 -34.67 -5.17 34.84
C LEU A 147 -35.19 -3.95 34.06
N GLN A 148 -35.16 -2.76 34.68
CA GLN A 148 -35.40 -1.50 33.98
C GLN A 148 -34.36 -1.24 32.88
N ALA A 149 -33.09 -1.52 33.14
CA ALA A 149 -32.04 -1.34 32.14
C ALA A 149 -32.24 -2.26 30.91
N ILE A 150 -32.65 -3.50 31.14
CA ILE A 150 -32.87 -4.52 30.10
C ILE A 150 -33.94 -4.08 29.07
N LEU A 151 -34.94 -3.30 29.47
CA LEU A 151 -35.95 -2.72 28.57
C LEU A 151 -35.34 -1.85 27.47
N ALA A 152 -34.19 -1.22 27.75
CA ALA A 152 -33.48 -0.37 26.79
C ALA A 152 -32.57 -1.14 25.83
N SER A 153 -32.61 -2.48 25.81
CA SER A 153 -31.72 -3.31 24.98
C SER A 153 -32.00 -3.26 23.49
N ASP A 154 -33.22 -2.87 23.10
CA ASP A 154 -33.76 -2.90 21.72
C ASP A 154 -33.50 -4.24 20.99
N LEU A 155 -33.50 -5.36 21.75
CA LEU A 155 -33.21 -6.71 21.25
C LEU A 155 -34.20 -7.15 20.15
N ALA A 156 -35.47 -6.77 20.28
CA ALA A 156 -36.51 -7.10 19.30
C ALA A 156 -36.29 -6.41 17.93
N ASP A 157 -35.53 -5.31 17.89
CA ASP A 157 -35.24 -4.55 16.68
C ASP A 157 -33.92 -4.95 16.01
N GLN A 158 -33.32 -6.04 16.49
CA GLN A 158 -32.22 -6.69 15.79
C GLN A 158 -32.68 -7.23 14.43
N PHE A 159 -31.79 -7.19 13.44
CA PHE A 159 -32.07 -7.67 12.08
C PHE A 159 -32.35 -9.18 12.05
N GLU A 160 -31.39 -9.97 12.55
CA GLU A 160 -31.49 -11.44 12.61
C GLU A 160 -32.29 -11.90 13.83
N GLN A 161 -33.06 -12.98 13.70
CA GLN A 161 -33.80 -13.58 14.82
C GLN A 161 -32.89 -14.46 15.68
N ILE A 162 -33.21 -14.57 16.96
CA ILE A 162 -32.46 -15.41 17.89
C ILE A 162 -33.06 -16.82 17.86
N ARG A 163 -32.22 -17.80 17.59
CA ARG A 163 -32.51 -19.21 17.48
C ARG A 163 -31.93 -19.95 18.68
N ILE A 164 -32.71 -20.85 19.24
CA ILE A 164 -32.36 -21.73 20.33
C ILE A 164 -32.21 -23.12 19.72
N THR A 165 -31.07 -23.75 19.93
CA THR A 165 -30.82 -25.12 19.48
C THR A 165 -30.28 -25.92 20.65
N PRO A 166 -30.75 -27.17 20.86
CA PRO A 166 -30.08 -28.07 21.78
C PRO A 166 -28.61 -28.20 21.38
N ALA A 167 -27.70 -27.85 22.29
CA ALA A 167 -26.29 -28.07 22.06
C ALA A 167 -26.02 -29.53 22.37
N GLN A 168 -25.93 -30.36 21.33
CA GLN A 168 -25.27 -31.64 21.50
C GLN A 168 -23.78 -31.38 21.72
N ALA A 169 -23.18 -32.18 22.58
CA ALA A 169 -21.76 -32.47 22.45
C ALA A 169 -21.54 -33.03 21.05
N ASP A 170 -21.10 -32.19 20.13
CA ASP A 170 -20.81 -32.52 18.74
C ASP A 170 -20.00 -33.84 18.66
N PRO A 171 -20.39 -34.81 17.81
CA PRO A 171 -19.66 -36.08 17.65
C PRO A 171 -18.18 -35.90 17.33
N ASP A 172 -17.78 -34.77 16.73
CA ASP A 172 -16.41 -34.46 16.35
C ASP A 172 -15.72 -33.41 17.26
N HIS A 173 -16.41 -32.91 18.30
CA HIS A 173 -15.88 -31.91 19.24
C HIS A 173 -15.80 -32.44 20.68
N PRO A 174 -14.78 -32.09 21.48
CA PRO A 174 -14.42 -32.77 22.73
C PRO A 174 -15.31 -32.35 23.93
N LEU A 175 -16.63 -32.28 23.76
CA LEU A 175 -17.57 -32.40 24.86
C LEU A 175 -17.90 -33.88 25.09
N LYS A 176 -16.86 -34.70 25.17
CA LYS A 176 -16.93 -36.03 25.81
C LYS A 176 -17.57 -35.88 27.20
N LEU A 177 -17.95 -37.00 27.82
CA LEU A 177 -18.22 -37.06 29.27
C LEU A 177 -17.14 -36.30 30.09
N GLU A 178 -15.88 -36.33 29.62
CA GLU A 178 -14.75 -35.54 30.13
C GLU A 178 -15.00 -34.02 30.10
N GLY A 179 -15.53 -33.48 29.00
CA GLY A 179 -15.82 -32.05 28.85
C GLY A 179 -16.94 -31.58 29.79
N LEU A 180 -17.99 -32.39 29.95
CA LEU A 180 -19.05 -32.13 30.93
C LEU A 180 -18.50 -32.22 32.37
N SER A 181 -17.69 -33.23 32.67
CA SER A 181 -17.02 -33.38 33.98
C SER A 181 -16.09 -32.19 34.30
N ASN A 182 -15.34 -31.70 33.32
CA ASN A 182 -14.48 -30.52 33.45
C ASN A 182 -15.31 -29.24 33.67
N LEU A 183 -16.43 -29.09 32.95
CA LEU A 183 -17.32 -27.95 33.09
C LEU A 183 -17.91 -27.88 34.52
N TRP A 184 -18.42 -29.01 35.02
CA TRP A 184 -18.95 -29.09 36.39
C TRP A 184 -17.87 -28.92 37.46
N SER A 185 -16.65 -29.43 37.21
CA SER A 185 -15.50 -29.17 38.09
C SER A 185 -15.16 -27.68 38.14
N ALA A 186 -15.22 -26.97 37.02
CA ALA A 186 -14.98 -25.52 36.95
C ALA A 186 -16.05 -24.72 37.70
N PHE A 187 -17.31 -25.19 37.71
CA PHE A 187 -18.37 -24.59 38.52
C PHE A 187 -18.22 -24.84 40.02
N SER A 188 -17.34 -25.74 40.46
CA SER A 188 -17.21 -26.12 41.88
C SER A 188 -18.53 -26.57 42.51
N ALA A 189 -19.41 -27.17 41.70
CA ALA A 189 -20.76 -27.59 42.09
C ALA A 189 -20.97 -29.09 41.80
N PRO A 190 -21.81 -29.78 42.59
CA PRO A 190 -22.12 -31.19 42.32
C PRO A 190 -22.82 -31.33 40.97
N LEU A 191 -22.50 -32.41 40.25
CA LEU A 191 -23.14 -32.74 38.97
C LEU A 191 -24.64 -32.96 39.18
N ARG A 192 -25.46 -32.23 38.41
CA ARG A 192 -26.93 -32.32 38.43
C ARG A 192 -27.47 -32.67 37.03
N ALA A 193 -28.71 -33.16 36.99
CA ALA A 193 -29.43 -33.39 35.74
C ALA A 193 -29.44 -32.10 34.91
N SER A 194 -28.92 -32.16 33.69
CA SER A 194 -28.67 -30.97 32.88
C SER A 194 -28.77 -31.20 31.38
N ALA A 195 -29.10 -30.12 30.67
CA ALA A 195 -29.15 -30.06 29.21
C ALA A 195 -28.42 -28.81 28.71
N LEU A 196 -27.72 -28.92 27.58
CA LEU A 196 -26.97 -27.80 27.00
C LEU A 196 -27.76 -27.17 25.85
N TYR A 197 -27.69 -25.84 25.76
CA TYR A 197 -28.33 -25.07 24.71
C TYR A 197 -27.37 -24.08 24.09
N HIS A 198 -27.51 -23.90 22.78
CA HIS A 198 -26.80 -22.92 21.99
C HIS A 198 -27.80 -21.90 21.45
N VAL A 199 -27.55 -20.62 21.74
CA VAL A 199 -28.40 -19.50 21.36
C VAL A 199 -27.64 -18.58 20.41
N SER A 200 -28.15 -18.45 19.18
CA SER A 200 -27.52 -17.73 18.07
C SER A 200 -28.57 -16.96 17.28
N CYS A 201 -28.43 -15.74 16.80
CA CYS A 201 -27.27 -14.85 16.75
C CYS A 201 -27.59 -13.58 17.54
N VAL A 202 -26.74 -13.20 18.50
CA VAL A 202 -26.88 -11.93 19.22
C VAL A 202 -25.91 -10.92 18.64
N LEU A 203 -26.44 -9.83 18.11
CA LEU A 203 -25.68 -8.77 17.43
C LEU A 203 -25.68 -7.52 18.30
N ILE A 204 -24.51 -7.08 18.74
CA ILE A 204 -24.36 -5.83 19.49
C ILE A 204 -23.68 -4.79 18.61
N GLU A 205 -24.28 -3.59 18.52
CA GLU A 205 -23.72 -2.47 17.76
C GLU A 205 -23.55 -1.22 18.63
N SER A 206 -22.48 -0.47 18.36
CA SER A 206 -22.27 0.85 18.96
C SER A 206 -23.18 1.89 18.31
N ARG A 207 -23.92 2.66 19.12
CA ARG A 207 -24.80 3.75 18.64
C ARG A 207 -24.07 5.05 18.32
N THR A 208 -22.74 5.11 18.47
CA THR A 208 -22.00 6.34 18.17
C THR A 208 -22.01 6.55 16.65
N PRO A 209 -22.45 7.74 16.17
CA PRO A 209 -22.51 8.01 14.74
C PRO A 209 -21.11 7.90 14.12
N VAL A 210 -21.04 7.32 12.92
CA VAL A 210 -19.82 7.26 12.12
C VAL A 210 -19.81 8.38 11.09
N ARG A 211 -18.62 8.84 10.72
CA ARG A 211 -18.49 9.84 9.65
C ARG A 211 -18.74 9.16 8.31
N SER A 212 -19.77 9.60 7.59
CA SER A 212 -20.00 9.20 6.20
C SER A 212 -19.03 9.93 5.29
N ALA A 213 -18.37 9.22 4.38
CA ALA A 213 -17.52 9.82 3.37
C ALA A 213 -18.39 10.57 2.33
N LEU A 214 -17.86 11.66 1.78
CA LEU A 214 -18.50 12.32 0.64
C LEU A 214 -18.53 11.37 -0.57
N PRO A 215 -19.59 11.41 -1.39
CA PRO A 215 -19.63 10.64 -2.62
C PRO A 215 -18.49 11.05 -3.55
N VAL A 216 -17.93 10.09 -4.27
CA VAL A 216 -16.89 10.35 -5.26
C VAL A 216 -17.48 11.17 -6.41
N LEU A 217 -17.01 12.40 -6.59
CA LEU A 217 -17.52 13.33 -7.62
C LEU A 217 -17.11 12.92 -9.04
N THR A 218 -15.87 12.48 -9.21
CA THR A 218 -15.30 12.11 -10.51
C THR A 218 -14.34 10.95 -10.33
N LEU A 219 -14.52 9.89 -11.11
CA LEU A 219 -13.52 8.83 -11.26
C LEU A 219 -12.57 9.27 -12.37
N GLY A 220 -11.38 9.76 -11.99
CA GLY A 220 -10.34 10.10 -12.94
C GLY A 220 -9.63 8.83 -13.45
N GLY A 221 -9.53 8.68 -14.76
CA GLY A 221 -8.79 7.58 -15.37
C GLY A 221 -8.65 7.77 -16.87
N ARG A 222 -7.42 7.90 -17.37
CA ARG A 222 -7.14 7.96 -18.80
C ARG A 222 -6.55 6.64 -19.24
N THR A 223 -7.18 5.98 -20.19
CA THR A 223 -6.63 4.81 -20.87
C THR A 223 -6.05 5.26 -22.21
N SER A 224 -4.83 4.82 -22.51
CA SER A 224 -4.21 4.99 -23.82
C SER A 224 -3.38 3.76 -24.11
N GLN A 225 -3.20 3.43 -25.39
CA GLN A 225 -2.29 2.35 -25.77
C GLN A 225 -0.85 2.77 -25.46
N LEU A 226 -0.08 1.87 -24.84
CA LEU A 226 1.38 1.98 -24.82
C LEU A 226 1.87 1.80 -26.25
N ARG A 227 2.69 2.73 -26.73
CA ARG A 227 3.29 2.66 -28.06
C ARG A 227 4.74 2.19 -28.03
N SER A 228 5.36 2.18 -26.85
CA SER A 228 6.75 1.76 -26.59
C SER A 228 7.72 2.40 -27.59
N PRO A 229 8.00 3.72 -27.49
CA PRO A 229 8.92 4.39 -28.41
C PRO A 229 10.27 3.66 -28.46
N THR A 230 10.81 3.43 -29.64
CA THR A 230 12.15 2.82 -29.77
C THR A 230 13.02 3.63 -30.71
N ILE A 231 14.21 4.01 -30.22
CA ILE A 231 15.25 4.65 -31.00
C ILE A 231 16.09 3.54 -31.64
N THR A 232 16.22 3.63 -32.95
CA THR A 232 17.02 2.69 -33.78
C THR A 232 18.29 3.34 -34.30
N ARG A 233 18.33 4.67 -34.42
CA ARG A 233 19.48 5.39 -34.93
C ARG A 233 19.43 6.87 -34.53
N ILE A 234 20.61 7.45 -34.32
CA ILE A 234 20.81 8.90 -34.28
C ILE A 234 21.88 9.26 -35.30
N SER A 235 21.66 10.32 -36.08
CA SER A 235 22.61 10.81 -37.08
C SER A 235 22.67 12.33 -37.09
N ARG A 236 23.82 12.91 -37.48
CA ARG A 236 23.96 14.36 -37.68
C ARG A 236 23.19 14.80 -38.93
N LEU A 237 22.70 16.04 -38.90
CA LEU A 237 22.11 16.72 -40.05
C LEU A 237 23.06 17.82 -40.56
N ALA A 238 23.27 17.87 -41.87
CA ALA A 238 24.25 18.75 -42.50
C ALA A 238 23.85 20.24 -42.46
N GLY A 239 22.55 20.55 -42.48
CA GLY A 239 22.07 21.93 -42.63
C GLY A 239 20.80 22.27 -41.87
N GLY A 240 20.46 21.49 -40.84
CA GLY A 240 19.27 21.73 -40.00
C GLY A 240 18.17 20.69 -40.17
N ALA A 241 17.01 20.96 -39.56
CA ALA A 241 15.84 20.09 -39.63
C ALA A 241 15.45 19.75 -41.08
N GLY A 242 15.20 18.47 -41.35
CA GLY A 242 14.73 17.99 -42.65
C GLY A 242 15.83 17.82 -43.71
N THR A 243 17.06 18.24 -43.41
CA THR A 243 18.19 18.05 -44.33
C THR A 243 18.63 16.58 -44.41
N ALA A 244 19.48 16.29 -45.40
CA ALA A 244 20.09 14.98 -45.55
C ALA A 244 21.01 14.66 -44.35
N ARG A 245 21.11 13.37 -44.04
CA ARG A 245 21.99 12.88 -42.99
C ARG A 245 23.44 13.10 -43.38
N ASP A 246 24.22 13.57 -42.42
CA ASP A 246 25.67 13.54 -42.50
C ASP A 246 26.16 12.34 -41.69
N LEU A 247 26.62 11.30 -42.41
CA LEU A 247 27.13 10.08 -41.79
C LEU A 247 28.60 10.18 -41.38
N THR A 248 29.26 11.24 -41.83
CA THR A 248 30.70 11.45 -41.65
C THR A 248 31.01 12.56 -40.65
N GLY A 249 30.10 13.51 -40.48
CA GLY A 249 30.25 14.62 -39.55
C GLY A 249 30.10 14.19 -38.10
N SER A 250 30.92 14.78 -37.24
CA SER A 250 30.88 14.57 -35.79
C SER A 250 29.69 15.29 -35.14
N ILE A 251 29.16 14.76 -34.04
CA ILE A 251 28.03 15.41 -33.35
C ILE A 251 28.58 16.46 -32.39
N ASP A 252 28.54 17.71 -32.84
CA ASP A 252 29.00 18.86 -32.08
C ASP A 252 27.85 19.45 -31.24
N PRO A 253 28.13 20.10 -30.10
CA PRO A 253 27.14 20.95 -29.43
C PRO A 253 26.57 22.01 -30.38
N GLY A 254 25.27 22.28 -30.32
CA GLY A 254 24.60 23.15 -31.29
C GLY A 254 24.19 22.46 -32.61
N ALA A 255 24.70 21.26 -32.89
CA ALA A 255 24.39 20.55 -34.12
C ALA A 255 22.95 20.01 -34.13
N TRP A 256 22.42 19.88 -35.33
CA TRP A 256 21.15 19.21 -35.56
C TRP A 256 21.37 17.70 -35.66
N ILE A 257 20.52 16.95 -34.97
CA ILE A 257 20.49 15.49 -35.02
C ILE A 257 19.11 15.00 -35.49
N ALA A 258 19.09 13.93 -36.27
CA ALA A 258 17.89 13.16 -36.59
C ALA A 258 17.87 11.90 -35.73
N ILE A 259 16.83 11.78 -34.91
CA ILE A 259 16.52 10.59 -34.11
C ILE A 259 15.50 9.78 -34.90
N GLU A 260 15.82 8.52 -35.17
CA GLU A 260 15.01 7.64 -36.01
C GLU A 260 14.65 6.35 -35.29
N GLY A 261 13.47 5.84 -35.58
CA GLY A 261 12.91 4.76 -34.78
C GLY A 261 11.46 4.47 -35.07
N SER A 262 10.75 4.01 -34.05
CA SER A 262 9.31 3.77 -34.12
C SER A 262 8.60 4.42 -32.92
N ALA A 263 7.35 4.84 -33.16
CA ALA A 263 6.49 5.49 -32.18
C ALA A 263 7.13 6.69 -31.45
N LEU A 264 8.03 7.44 -32.10
CA LEU A 264 8.79 8.51 -31.43
C LEU A 264 7.96 9.77 -31.11
N ALA A 265 6.83 9.97 -31.79
CA ALA A 265 5.99 11.15 -31.61
C ALA A 265 4.79 10.87 -30.70
N ALA A 266 4.53 11.81 -29.79
CA ALA A 266 3.35 11.85 -28.94
C ALA A 266 2.87 13.30 -28.77
N ASP A 267 1.61 13.47 -28.35
CA ASP A 267 1.00 14.79 -28.10
C ASP A 267 1.83 15.63 -27.12
N LEU A 268 2.39 14.96 -26.11
CA LEU A 268 3.30 15.55 -25.15
C LEU A 268 4.52 14.65 -25.00
N MET A 269 5.66 15.13 -25.45
CA MET A 269 6.94 14.43 -25.34
C MET A 269 8.05 15.37 -24.88
N ARG A 270 9.08 14.79 -24.26
CA ARG A 270 10.33 15.49 -23.98
C ARG A 270 11.51 14.57 -24.24
N ILE A 271 12.65 15.17 -24.55
CA ILE A 271 13.89 14.44 -24.78
C ILE A 271 14.79 14.62 -23.57
N ARG A 272 15.31 13.51 -23.06
CA ARG A 272 16.28 13.49 -21.97
C ARG A 272 17.64 13.09 -22.52
N LEU A 273 18.69 13.77 -22.05
CA LEU A 273 20.08 13.50 -22.34
C LEU A 273 20.84 13.32 -21.01
N GLY A 274 21.13 12.09 -20.63
CA GLY A 274 21.61 11.74 -19.29
C GLY A 274 20.60 12.19 -18.23
N ASP A 275 21.02 13.01 -17.28
CA ASP A 275 20.13 13.56 -16.23
C ASP A 275 19.42 14.86 -16.64
N ARG A 276 19.72 15.37 -17.84
CA ARG A 276 19.22 16.68 -18.28
C ARG A 276 18.02 16.52 -19.20
N ILE A 277 16.94 17.23 -18.91
CA ILE A 277 15.83 17.41 -19.85
C ILE A 277 16.22 18.51 -20.84
N LEU A 278 16.15 18.21 -22.14
CA LEU A 278 16.41 19.19 -23.18
C LEU A 278 15.17 20.07 -23.35
N ALA A 279 15.31 21.37 -23.10
CA ALA A 279 14.26 22.37 -23.33
C ALA A 279 14.23 22.80 -24.81
N VAL A 280 14.03 21.84 -25.70
CA VAL A 280 14.07 22.05 -27.15
C VAL A 280 12.78 21.58 -27.79
N VAL A 281 12.28 22.38 -28.76
CA VAL A 281 11.11 22.00 -29.54
C VAL A 281 11.59 21.10 -30.69
N PRO A 282 11.12 19.85 -30.76
CA PRO A 282 11.47 18.95 -31.84
C PRO A 282 10.88 19.46 -33.17
N ALA A 283 11.68 19.42 -34.23
CA ALA A 283 11.25 19.66 -35.60
C ALA A 283 10.97 18.32 -36.31
N ASN A 284 10.15 18.34 -37.36
CA ASN A 284 9.78 17.14 -38.14
C ASN A 284 9.35 15.94 -37.29
N ALA A 285 8.65 16.20 -36.18
CA ALA A 285 8.23 15.15 -35.25
C ALA A 285 7.19 14.24 -35.92
N SER A 286 7.59 13.00 -36.17
CA SER A 286 6.77 11.93 -36.72
C SER A 286 7.02 10.63 -35.96
N ASN A 287 6.20 9.61 -36.17
CA ASN A 287 6.39 8.31 -35.52
C ASN A 287 7.74 7.67 -35.85
N ALA A 288 8.35 8.00 -36.99
CA ALA A 288 9.58 7.38 -37.47
C ALA A 288 10.84 8.24 -37.30
N ARG A 289 10.67 9.56 -37.17
CA ARG A 289 11.77 10.53 -37.14
C ARG A 289 11.42 11.75 -36.31
N VAL A 290 12.39 12.23 -35.55
CA VAL A 290 12.33 13.48 -34.80
C VAL A 290 13.67 14.21 -34.96
N ASP A 291 13.64 15.44 -35.46
CA ASP A 291 14.84 16.27 -35.64
C ASP A 291 14.98 17.25 -34.47
N VAL A 292 16.17 17.35 -33.89
CA VAL A 292 16.40 18.12 -32.67
C VAL A 292 17.72 18.86 -32.78
N GLN A 293 17.72 20.13 -32.40
CA GLN A 293 18.96 20.86 -32.21
C GLN A 293 19.48 20.63 -30.79
N LEU A 294 20.73 20.18 -30.69
CA LEU A 294 21.40 20.04 -29.40
C LEU A 294 21.73 21.44 -28.85
N PRO A 295 21.40 21.76 -27.58
CA PRO A 295 21.89 22.98 -26.94
C PRO A 295 23.42 23.10 -26.93
N THR A 296 23.92 24.34 -26.98
CA THR A 296 25.36 24.68 -26.95
C THR A 296 25.96 24.68 -25.55
N ASP A 297 25.33 24.03 -24.58
CA ASP A 297 25.81 23.90 -23.20
C ASP A 297 25.73 22.44 -22.72
N ILE A 298 25.60 21.51 -23.66
CA ILE A 298 25.60 20.07 -23.39
C ILE A 298 27.01 19.62 -22.98
N ARG A 299 27.06 18.68 -22.02
CA ARG A 299 28.31 18.03 -21.61
C ARG A 299 28.89 17.20 -22.76
N ALA A 300 30.19 17.35 -23.00
CA ALA A 300 30.91 16.55 -23.99
C ALA A 300 31.09 15.09 -23.52
N GLY A 301 31.33 14.19 -24.47
CA GLY A 301 31.55 12.76 -24.26
C GLY A 301 30.30 11.90 -24.47
N LEU A 302 30.37 10.65 -23.99
CA LEU A 302 29.27 9.70 -24.06
C LEU A 302 28.13 10.09 -23.10
N THR A 303 26.92 10.19 -23.63
CA THR A 303 25.68 10.42 -22.87
C THR A 303 24.55 9.59 -23.45
N LEU A 304 23.51 9.32 -22.67
CA LEU A 304 22.37 8.50 -23.09
C LEU A 304 21.19 9.40 -23.47
N LEU A 305 20.67 9.24 -24.68
CA LEU A 305 19.47 9.94 -25.15
C LEU A 305 18.24 9.05 -25.01
N GLN A 306 17.15 9.62 -24.49
CA GLN A 306 15.84 8.98 -24.39
C GLN A 306 14.72 9.94 -24.79
N ILE A 307 13.65 9.40 -25.34
CA ILE A 307 12.37 10.12 -25.54
C ILE A 307 11.40 9.64 -24.48
N GLU A 308 10.76 10.59 -23.80
CA GLU A 308 9.71 10.32 -22.83
C GLU A 308 8.38 10.86 -23.33
N HIS A 309 7.35 10.02 -23.32
CA HIS A 309 5.98 10.44 -23.53
C HIS A 309 5.34 10.75 -22.17
N LEU A 310 4.62 11.86 -22.13
CA LEU A 310 4.01 12.37 -20.91
C LEU A 310 2.51 12.46 -21.10
N PHE A 311 1.78 12.50 -19.99
CA PHE A 311 0.37 12.86 -19.98
C PHE A 311 0.07 13.83 -18.84
N THR A 312 -0.92 14.69 -19.07
CA THR A 312 -1.49 15.54 -18.03
C THR A 312 -2.70 14.83 -17.42
N PRO A 313 -2.75 14.62 -16.09
CA PRO A 313 -3.92 14.06 -15.43
C PRO A 313 -5.16 14.93 -15.62
N GLU A 314 -6.32 14.31 -15.76
CA GLU A 314 -7.61 15.02 -15.70
C GLU A 314 -7.78 15.68 -14.31
N GLY A 315 -8.24 16.93 -14.30
CA GLY A 315 -8.32 17.75 -13.08
C GLY A 315 -7.18 18.76 -12.90
N GLY A 316 -6.18 18.72 -13.80
CA GLY A 316 -5.04 19.63 -13.75
C GLY A 316 -3.99 19.18 -12.72
N GLY A 317 -2.72 19.20 -13.12
CA GLY A 317 -1.62 18.74 -12.30
C GLY A 317 -0.32 18.65 -13.10
N ALA A 318 0.78 18.30 -12.43
CA ALA A 318 2.05 18.12 -13.10
C ALA A 318 2.00 16.94 -14.10
N ASN A 319 2.68 17.11 -15.23
CA ASN A 319 2.81 16.07 -16.25
C ASN A 319 3.48 14.82 -15.67
N ARG A 320 2.89 13.66 -15.93
CA ARG A 320 3.39 12.36 -15.48
C ARG A 320 3.98 11.59 -16.64
N LEU A 321 5.00 10.79 -16.35
CA LEU A 321 5.59 9.86 -17.30
C LEU A 321 4.57 8.78 -17.68
N TRP A 322 4.36 8.59 -18.98
CA TRP A 322 3.55 7.51 -19.52
C TRP A 322 4.43 6.33 -19.93
N GLU A 323 5.40 6.59 -20.80
CA GLU A 323 6.35 5.61 -21.31
C GLU A 323 7.65 6.31 -21.73
N MET A 324 8.73 5.53 -21.87
CA MET A 324 10.04 6.02 -22.30
C MET A 324 10.65 5.08 -23.32
N SER A 325 11.55 5.62 -24.15
CA SER A 325 12.30 4.81 -25.10
C SER A 325 13.46 4.06 -24.46
N ASN A 326 14.05 3.14 -25.23
CA ASN A 326 15.40 2.66 -24.93
C ASN A 326 16.38 3.84 -24.83
N ALA A 327 17.41 3.67 -23.99
CA ALA A 327 18.51 4.60 -23.87
C ALA A 327 19.50 4.40 -25.03
N TRP A 328 19.62 5.40 -25.89
CA TRP A 328 20.54 5.35 -27.04
C TRP A 328 21.85 6.08 -26.71
N PRO A 329 23.02 5.45 -26.90
CA PRO A 329 24.30 6.11 -26.68
C PRO A 329 24.54 7.20 -27.74
N LEU A 330 24.80 8.42 -27.27
CA LEU A 330 25.17 9.57 -28.07
C LEU A 330 26.55 10.05 -27.64
N VAL A 331 27.45 10.21 -28.60
CA VAL A 331 28.79 10.75 -28.35
C VAL A 331 28.80 12.20 -28.83
N VAL A 332 28.97 13.15 -27.90
CA VAL A 332 29.06 14.58 -28.20
C VAL A 332 30.53 14.99 -28.20
N ASN A 333 31.01 15.56 -29.30
CA ASN A 333 32.41 15.92 -29.42
C ASN A 333 32.75 17.17 -28.58
N PRO A 334 33.89 17.16 -27.84
CA PRO A 334 34.34 18.36 -27.14
C PRO A 334 34.85 19.42 -28.13
N GLN A 335 34.58 20.68 -27.81
CA GLN A 335 35.08 21.84 -28.56
C GLN A 335 36.07 22.63 -27.69
N LEU A 336 37.33 22.69 -28.14
CA LEU A 336 38.38 23.48 -27.50
C LEU A 336 38.17 24.97 -27.81
N ALA A 337 37.96 25.79 -26.77
CA ALA A 337 37.87 27.24 -26.89
C ALA A 337 39.26 27.90 -26.90
N GLY A 338 40.20 27.33 -26.17
CA GLY A 338 41.57 27.82 -26.08
C GLY A 338 42.41 26.96 -25.14
N HIS A 339 43.71 27.20 -25.09
CA HIS A 339 44.62 26.50 -24.20
C HIS A 339 45.74 27.42 -23.72
N VAL A 340 46.31 27.09 -22.57
CA VAL A 340 47.44 27.80 -21.96
C VAL A 340 48.49 26.78 -21.57
N VAL A 341 49.72 27.01 -22.01
CA VAL A 341 50.89 26.20 -21.65
C VAL A 341 51.68 26.97 -20.58
N ASN A 342 51.90 26.36 -19.42
CA ASN A 342 52.68 26.93 -18.32
C ASN A 342 53.75 25.93 -17.90
N GLY A 343 55.01 26.20 -18.21
CA GLY A 343 56.12 25.32 -17.85
C GLY A 343 57.47 25.91 -18.19
N ALA A 344 58.51 25.13 -17.99
CA ALA A 344 59.88 25.50 -18.35
C ALA A 344 60.49 24.41 -19.24
N GLN A 345 61.33 24.85 -20.16
CA GLN A 345 62.17 23.97 -20.96
C GLN A 345 63.57 23.88 -20.35
N ALA A 346 64.07 22.65 -20.19
CA ALA A 346 65.46 22.40 -19.83
C ALA A 346 66.01 21.29 -20.73
N SER A 347 67.18 21.51 -21.32
CA SER A 347 67.87 20.51 -22.16
C SER A 347 67.00 19.91 -23.29
N GLY A 348 66.16 20.72 -23.94
CA GLY A 348 65.30 20.27 -25.04
C GLY A 348 64.02 19.54 -24.61
N ARG A 349 63.71 19.48 -23.31
CA ARG A 349 62.52 18.80 -22.78
C ARG A 349 61.67 19.75 -21.94
N PHE A 350 60.36 19.67 -22.12
CA PHE A 350 59.35 20.47 -21.45
C PHE A 350 58.80 19.73 -20.22
N SER A 351 58.69 20.46 -19.10
CA SER A 351 57.94 20.02 -17.93
C SER A 351 57.07 21.16 -17.42
N GLY A 352 55.78 20.89 -17.21
CA GLY A 352 54.81 21.92 -16.90
C GLY A 352 53.37 21.43 -16.95
N THR A 353 52.45 22.37 -17.04
CA THR A 353 51.02 22.14 -17.08
C THR A 353 50.44 22.69 -18.37
N VAL A 354 49.54 21.95 -18.99
CA VAL A 354 48.72 22.43 -20.11
C VAL A 354 47.28 22.47 -19.66
N ALA A 355 46.70 23.67 -19.63
CA ALA A 355 45.31 23.90 -19.28
C ALA A 355 44.50 24.18 -20.56
N ALA A 356 43.60 23.27 -20.91
CA ALA A 356 42.68 23.42 -22.02
C ALA A 356 41.31 23.91 -21.52
N THR A 357 40.80 24.97 -22.14
CA THR A 357 39.48 25.56 -21.86
C THR A 357 38.49 25.07 -22.91
N MET A 358 37.44 24.39 -22.47
CA MET A 358 36.35 23.89 -23.31
C MET A 358 35.29 24.98 -23.52
N SER A 359 34.60 24.92 -24.65
CA SER A 359 33.42 25.78 -24.91
C SER A 359 32.18 25.32 -24.14
N HIS A 360 32.26 24.16 -23.47
CA HIS A 360 31.13 23.45 -22.86
C HIS A 360 31.53 22.84 -21.51
N PRO A 361 30.59 22.62 -20.59
CA PRO A 361 30.90 22.04 -19.29
C PRO A 361 31.34 20.57 -19.42
N VAL A 362 32.36 20.21 -18.67
CA VAL A 362 32.83 18.85 -18.45
C VAL A 362 32.40 18.43 -17.04
N GLY A 363 31.88 17.22 -16.89
CA GLY A 363 31.39 16.69 -15.61
C GLY A 363 32.53 16.42 -14.61
N ALA A 364 32.21 16.44 -13.30
CA ALA A 364 33.15 16.14 -12.22
C ALA A 364 33.92 14.81 -12.45
N ASP A 365 33.22 13.74 -12.80
CA ASP A 365 33.80 12.38 -12.90
C ASP A 365 34.17 11.96 -14.33
N GLN A 366 34.11 12.87 -15.31
CA GLN A 366 34.44 12.52 -16.68
C GLN A 366 35.95 12.37 -16.87
N VAL A 367 36.36 11.23 -17.42
CA VAL A 367 37.76 11.01 -17.80
C VAL A 367 38.08 11.86 -19.03
N ALA A 368 39.07 12.74 -18.88
CA ALA A 368 39.60 13.55 -19.96
C ALA A 368 41.09 13.24 -20.19
N ALA A 369 41.52 13.34 -21.44
CA ALA A 369 42.92 13.25 -21.85
C ALA A 369 43.24 14.35 -22.87
N LEU A 370 44.46 14.87 -22.83
CA LEU A 370 45.02 15.70 -23.90
C LEU A 370 45.79 14.80 -24.85
N LEU A 371 45.50 14.90 -26.13
CA LEU A 371 46.20 14.23 -27.21
C LEU A 371 47.08 15.26 -27.91
N PHE A 372 48.36 14.93 -28.06
CA PHE A 372 49.34 15.76 -28.74
C PHE A 372 49.81 15.03 -29.98
N ASN A 373 49.52 15.60 -31.14
CA ASN A 373 49.90 15.06 -32.44
C ASN A 373 51.00 15.93 -33.05
N PRO A 374 52.05 15.36 -33.66
CA PRO A 374 53.09 16.14 -34.31
C PRO A 374 52.52 16.91 -35.51
N ILE A 375 53.03 18.12 -35.74
CA ILE A 375 52.74 18.88 -36.96
C ILE A 375 53.41 18.19 -38.16
N ALA A 376 52.81 18.30 -39.34
CA ALA A 376 53.36 17.75 -40.57
C ALA A 376 54.82 18.23 -40.78
N GLY A 377 55.77 17.29 -40.80
CA GLY A 377 57.21 17.57 -40.95
C GLY A 377 58.03 17.53 -39.65
N SER A 378 57.40 17.39 -38.48
CA SER A 378 58.12 17.10 -37.22
C SER A 378 58.56 15.63 -37.15
N ILE A 379 59.68 15.39 -36.47
CA ILE A 379 60.23 14.05 -36.18
C ILE A 379 59.81 13.52 -34.80
N THR A 380 58.91 14.22 -34.12
CA THR A 380 58.45 13.84 -32.78
C THR A 380 57.27 12.87 -32.81
N ASP A 381 57.18 12.01 -31.80
CA ASP A 381 56.09 11.04 -31.67
C ASP A 381 54.83 11.68 -31.07
N ALA A 382 53.66 11.18 -31.47
CA ALA A 382 52.39 11.53 -30.83
C ALA A 382 52.29 10.91 -29.44
N PHE A 383 51.71 11.63 -28.48
CA PHE A 383 51.51 11.12 -27.14
C PHE A 383 50.19 11.60 -26.55
N SER A 384 49.72 10.92 -25.50
CA SER A 384 48.53 11.29 -24.76
C SER A 384 48.82 11.38 -23.26
N VAL A 385 48.20 12.36 -22.61
CA VAL A 385 48.34 12.57 -21.16
C VAL A 385 46.95 12.66 -20.55
N ARG A 386 46.72 11.86 -19.51
CA ARG A 386 45.47 11.91 -18.76
C ARG A 386 45.39 13.20 -17.95
N CYS A 387 44.25 13.89 -18.04
CA CYS A 387 44.00 15.09 -17.24
C CYS A 387 43.76 14.74 -15.77
N ARG A 388 43.98 15.71 -14.88
CA ARG A 388 43.61 15.62 -13.46
C ARG A 388 42.11 15.32 -13.31
N SER A 389 41.76 14.48 -12.33
CA SER A 389 40.35 14.28 -11.96
C SER A 389 39.77 15.55 -11.35
N ARG A 390 38.45 15.70 -11.43
CA ARG A 390 37.74 16.89 -10.98
C ARG A 390 36.71 16.49 -9.94
N ALA A 391 36.44 17.39 -8.99
CA ALA A 391 35.42 17.17 -7.96
C ALA A 391 34.09 17.89 -8.29
N THR A 392 34.12 18.77 -9.29
CA THR A 392 33.01 19.65 -9.67
C THR A 392 32.98 19.88 -11.18
N ASP A 393 31.79 20.17 -11.70
CA ASP A 393 31.57 20.59 -13.10
C ASP A 393 32.26 21.93 -13.42
N GLY A 394 32.51 22.18 -14.71
CA GLY A 394 33.35 23.31 -15.14
C GLY A 394 34.01 23.08 -16.49
N MET A 395 34.70 24.11 -17.01
CA MET A 395 35.12 24.17 -18.41
C MET A 395 36.61 23.86 -18.65
N ASN A 396 37.41 23.73 -17.60
CA ASN A 396 38.85 23.58 -17.73
C ASN A 396 39.30 22.15 -17.43
N VAL A 397 40.21 21.64 -18.25
CA VAL A 397 40.91 20.37 -18.05
C VAL A 397 42.41 20.63 -18.07
N ILE A 398 43.11 20.08 -17.07
CA ILE A 398 44.54 20.33 -16.84
C ILE A 398 45.28 19.00 -16.93
N ALA A 399 46.33 18.95 -17.73
CA ALA A 399 47.27 17.84 -17.77
C ALA A 399 48.65 18.28 -17.28
N ASP A 400 49.31 17.38 -16.53
CA ASP A 400 50.67 17.56 -16.06
C ASP A 400 51.63 16.82 -17.00
N LEU A 401 52.55 17.56 -17.62
CA LEU A 401 53.55 17.03 -18.53
C LEU A 401 54.90 16.99 -17.82
N SER A 402 55.59 15.86 -17.96
CA SER A 402 56.94 15.66 -17.44
C SER A 402 57.80 15.01 -18.50
N ASP A 403 58.98 15.59 -18.76
CA ASP A 403 60.01 15.01 -19.63
C ASP A 403 59.58 14.81 -21.11
N ILE A 404 58.74 15.70 -21.64
CA ILE A 404 58.25 15.63 -23.03
C ILE A 404 59.20 16.39 -23.97
N PRO A 405 59.48 15.91 -25.20
CA PRO A 405 60.24 16.70 -26.18
C PRO A 405 59.59 18.08 -26.42
N ALA A 406 60.39 19.14 -26.34
CA ALA A 406 59.90 20.50 -26.57
C ALA A 406 59.80 20.75 -28.08
N ASP A 407 58.56 20.72 -28.59
CA ASP A 407 58.22 21.02 -29.99
C ASP A 407 56.79 21.56 -30.07
N ASN A 408 56.34 21.96 -31.26
CA ASN A 408 54.98 22.37 -31.53
C ASN A 408 54.09 21.16 -31.84
N TYR A 409 53.01 21.01 -31.08
CA TYR A 409 52.07 19.89 -31.21
C TYR A 409 50.65 20.40 -31.53
N LEU A 410 49.95 19.68 -32.40
CA LEU A 410 48.50 19.80 -32.54
C LEU A 410 47.84 19.23 -31.28
N ILE A 411 47.07 20.05 -30.58
CA ILE A 411 46.41 19.67 -29.33
C ILE A 411 44.95 19.28 -29.59
N ARG A 412 44.54 18.16 -29.02
CA ARG A 412 43.14 17.72 -28.99
C ARG A 412 42.77 17.33 -27.57
N VAL A 413 41.48 17.42 -27.28
CA VAL A 413 40.94 16.98 -25.99
C VAL A 413 40.02 15.81 -26.23
N GLU A 414 40.27 14.71 -25.54
CA GLU A 414 39.40 13.55 -25.49
C GLU A 414 38.63 13.56 -24.18
N ILE A 415 37.30 13.48 -24.24
CA ILE A 415 36.42 13.42 -23.06
C ILE A 415 35.47 12.25 -23.23
N GLY A 416 35.51 11.28 -22.31
CA GLY A 416 34.61 10.13 -22.33
C GLY A 416 34.61 9.36 -23.66
N GLY A 417 35.78 9.23 -24.31
CA GLY A 417 35.96 8.55 -25.60
C GLY A 417 35.70 9.39 -26.85
N ALA A 418 35.31 10.67 -26.70
CA ALA A 418 35.08 11.60 -27.81
C ALA A 418 36.24 12.59 -27.93
N ALA A 419 36.90 12.66 -29.09
CA ALA A 419 38.03 13.56 -29.32
C ALA A 419 37.60 14.83 -30.09
N SER A 420 38.16 15.98 -29.71
CA SER A 420 37.94 17.24 -30.41
C SER A 420 38.47 17.17 -31.84
N ALA A 421 37.83 17.91 -32.75
CA ALA A 421 38.27 18.06 -34.12
C ALA A 421 39.49 19.00 -34.20
N LEU A 422 40.35 18.76 -35.20
CA LEU A 422 41.43 19.66 -35.59
C LEU A 422 40.93 20.60 -36.69
N THR A 423 41.49 21.81 -36.76
CA THR A 423 41.32 22.70 -37.91
C THR A 423 42.21 22.23 -39.05
N MET A 424 41.73 22.42 -40.28
CA MET A 424 42.42 21.98 -41.49
C MET A 424 42.70 23.19 -42.38
N GLY A 425 43.99 23.40 -42.66
CA GLY A 425 44.50 24.40 -43.58
C GLY A 425 44.89 23.82 -44.93
N ALA A 426 45.53 24.63 -45.78
CA ALA A 426 45.86 24.27 -47.16
C ALA A 426 46.87 23.12 -47.29
N MET A 427 47.66 22.83 -46.25
CA MET A 427 48.71 21.79 -46.24
C MET A 427 48.42 20.63 -45.28
N GLY A 428 47.23 20.56 -44.66
CA GLY A 428 46.87 19.56 -43.66
C GLY A 428 46.28 20.18 -42.38
N PHE A 429 46.29 19.43 -41.28
CA PHE A 429 45.84 19.97 -39.99
C PHE A 429 46.79 21.06 -39.49
N ASP A 430 46.25 22.24 -39.18
CA ASP A 430 47.02 23.45 -38.87
C ASP A 430 46.75 24.02 -37.48
N GLY A 431 45.79 23.47 -36.74
CA GLY A 431 45.47 23.90 -35.39
C GLY A 431 44.45 23.01 -34.68
N PRO A 432 44.22 23.27 -33.39
CA PRO A 432 44.96 24.19 -32.52
C PRO A 432 46.37 23.69 -32.19
N VAL A 433 47.35 24.60 -32.13
CA VAL A 433 48.78 24.28 -31.86
C VAL A 433 49.16 24.71 -30.45
N ALA A 434 49.69 23.79 -29.65
CA ALA A 434 50.33 24.05 -28.38
C ALA A 434 51.85 24.10 -28.54
N ASP A 435 52.43 25.24 -28.18
CA ASP A 435 53.88 25.44 -28.16
C ASP A 435 54.45 24.94 -26.83
N LEU A 436 55.19 23.83 -26.89
CA LEU A 436 55.92 23.28 -25.74
C LEU A 436 57.41 23.69 -25.75
N ALA A 437 57.83 24.58 -26.65
CA ALA A 437 59.14 25.21 -26.71
C ALA A 437 59.05 26.76 -26.56
N PRO A 438 58.41 27.27 -25.49
CA PRO A 438 58.10 28.70 -25.33
C PRO A 438 59.32 29.63 -25.18
#